data_AF-A0A0Q6YWL9-F1
#
_entry.id   AF-A0A0Q6YWL9-F1
#
_cell.length_a   1.000
_cell.length_b   1.000
_cell.length_c   1.000
_cell.angle_alpha   90.00
_cell.angle_beta   90.00
_cell.angle_gamma   90.00
#
_symmetry.space_group_name_H-M   'P 1'
#
loop_
_entity.id
_entity.type
_entity.pdbx_description
1 polymer ?
#
loop_
_entity_poly.entity_id
_entity_poly.type
_entity_poly.pdbx_seq_one_letter_code
_entity_poly.pdbx_strand_id
1 'polypeptide(L)' 'MKERLWTVARFPNGSWSTGGKPDCTDYELCSVYSVLADSEKEAKSKGQSMHRKAMRQKAKALLVPGK' A
#
# COMPACT_ATOMS: atom_id res chain seq x y z
N MET A 1 -23.09 -5.28 3.32
CA MET A 1 -21.66 -5.14 2.95
C MET A 1 -20.83 -5.68 4.08
N LYS A 2 -19.90 -6.57 3.78
CA LYS A 2 -19.03 -7.23 4.76
C LYS A 2 -17.62 -6.74 4.51
N GLU A 3 -17.28 -5.64 5.16
CA GLU A 3 -15.91 -5.10 5.13
C GLU A 3 -14.97 -6.16 5.70
N ARG A 4 -13.90 -6.46 4.95
CA ARG A 4 -12.82 -7.33 5.41
C ARG A 4 -11.50 -6.60 5.30
N LEU A 5 -10.54 -7.07 6.08
CA LEU A 5 -9.17 -6.60 5.96
C LEU A 5 -8.54 -7.21 4.71
N TRP A 6 -8.03 -6.35 3.84
CA TRP A 6 -7.30 -6.72 2.64
C TRP A 6 -5.84 -6.31 2.75
N THR A 7 -4.97 -7.18 2.25
CA THR A 7 -3.56 -6.87 2.04
C THR A 7 -3.40 -6.36 0.61
N VAL A 8 -2.74 -5.22 0.43
CA VAL A 8 -2.45 -4.64 -0.88
C VAL A 8 -0.95 -4.39 -0.96
N ALA A 9 -0.27 -5.10 -1.84
CA ALA A 9 1.18 -5.01 -1.99
C ALA A 9 1.54 -4.34 -3.31
N ARG A 10 2.47 -3.38 -3.24
CA ARG A 10 3.14 -2.77 -4.38
C ARG A 10 4.52 -3.40 -4.55
N PHE A 11 4.69 -4.12 -5.64
CA PHE A 11 5.96 -4.75 -5.99
C PHE A 11 6.96 -3.73 -6.56
N PRO A 12 8.27 -3.94 -6.39
CA PRO A 12 9.32 -3.11 -7.00
C PRO A 12 9.23 -3.05 -8.53
N ASN A 13 8.77 -4.13 -9.16
CA ASN A 13 8.55 -4.20 -10.62
C ASN A 13 7.39 -3.31 -11.11
N GLY A 14 6.66 -2.66 -10.20
CA GLY A 14 5.55 -1.80 -10.55
C GLY A 14 4.21 -2.52 -10.74
N SER A 15 4.09 -3.75 -10.26
CA SER A 15 2.82 -4.49 -10.19
C SER A 15 2.10 -4.28 -8.85
N TRP A 16 0.80 -4.53 -8.82
CA TRP A 16 -0.02 -4.53 -7.61
C TRP A 16 -0.60 -5.92 -7.39
N SER A 17 -0.56 -6.40 -6.15
CA SER A 17 -1.30 -7.59 -5.73
C SER A 17 -2.25 -7.25 -4.60
N THR A 18 -3.36 -7.97 -4.55
CA THR A 18 -4.42 -7.85 -3.55
C THR A 18 -4.73 -9.22 -2.98
N GLY A 19 -4.78 -9.32 -1.66
CA GLY A 19 -4.90 -10.58 -0.94
C GLY A 19 -3.57 -11.08 -0.37
N GLY A 20 -3.59 -12.29 0.21
CA GLY A 20 -2.44 -12.87 0.90
C GLY A 20 -2.22 -12.34 2.33
N LYS A 21 -1.25 -12.94 3.02
CA LYS A 21 -0.82 -12.50 4.35
C LYS A 21 0.17 -11.34 4.22
N PRO A 22 0.03 -10.26 5.03
CA PRO A 22 0.95 -9.13 4.98
C PRO A 22 2.38 -9.52 5.39
N ASP A 23 2.54 -10.57 6.20
CA ASP A 23 3.84 -11.06 6.71
C ASP A 23 4.57 -12.04 5.77
N CYS A 24 4.21 -12.11 4.49
CA CYS A 24 4.90 -12.99 3.55
C CYS A 24 6.30 -12.44 3.24
N THR A 25 7.32 -13.30 3.29
CA THR A 25 8.71 -12.97 2.92
C THR A 25 8.80 -12.41 1.49
N ASP A 26 7.93 -12.85 0.59
CA ASP A 26 7.80 -12.30 -0.77
C ASP A 26 7.51 -10.79 -0.82
N TYR A 27 7.05 -10.21 0.30
CA TYR A 27 6.76 -8.80 0.43
C TYR A 27 7.85 -7.98 1.13
N GLU A 28 9.01 -8.54 1.47
CA GLU A 28 10.10 -7.81 2.15
C GLU A 28 10.54 -6.54 1.41
N LEU A 29 10.55 -6.58 0.08
CA LEU A 29 10.86 -5.42 -0.77
C LEU A 29 9.62 -4.67 -1.26
N CYS A 30 8.43 -5.14 -0.89
CA CYS A 30 7.16 -4.58 -1.34
C CYS A 30 6.64 -3.53 -0.35
N SER A 31 5.95 -2.50 -0.87
CA SER A 31 5.16 -1.65 0.01
C SER A 31 3.80 -2.32 0.27
N VAL A 32 3.62 -2.84 1.47
CA VAL A 32 2.37 -3.51 1.90
C VAL A 32 1.46 -2.53 2.63
N TYR A 33 0.18 -2.57 2.30
CA TYR A 33 -0.87 -1.76 2.91
C TYR A 33 -2.03 -2.66 3.34
N SER A 34 -2.41 -2.58 4.61
CA SER A 34 -3.61 -3.24 5.11
C SER A 34 -4.79 -2.26 5.08
N VAL A 35 -5.84 -2.60 4.34
CA VAL A 35 -7.00 -1.72 4.12
C VAL A 35 -8.31 -2.47 4.40
N LEU A 36 -9.21 -1.82 5.13
CA LEU A 36 -10.60 -2.29 5.26
C LEU A 36 -11.37 -1.89 4.00
N ALA A 37 -11.96 -2.87 3.33
CA ALA A 37 -12.76 -2.67 2.13
C ALA A 37 -13.78 -3.81 1.95
N ASP A 38 -14.88 -3.52 1.27
CA ASP A 38 -15.91 -4.51 0.96
C ASP A 38 -15.53 -5.37 -0.25
N SER A 39 -14.73 -4.82 -1.17
CA SER A 39 -14.33 -5.49 -2.40
C SER A 39 -12.84 -5.30 -2.72
N GLU A 40 -12.28 -6.23 -3.50
CA GLU A 40 -10.89 -6.17 -3.97
C GLU A 40 -10.60 -4.86 -4.72
N LYS A 41 -11.53 -4.42 -5.58
CA LYS A 41 -11.38 -3.19 -6.36
C LYS A 41 -11.25 -1.97 -5.44
N GLU A 42 -12.03 -1.94 -4.37
CA GLU A 42 -12.00 -0.87 -3.39
C GLU A 42 -10.71 -0.94 -2.55
N ALA A 43 -10.30 -2.13 -2.13
CA ALA A 43 -9.03 -2.36 -1.45
C ALA A 43 -7.85 -1.84 -2.28
N LYS A 44 -7.77 -2.24 -3.55
CA LYS A 44 -6.72 -1.80 -4.48
C LYS A 44 -6.67 -0.29 -4.62
N SER A 45 -7.84 0.36 -4.76
CA SER A 45 -7.95 1.81 -4.86
C SER A 45 -7.46 2.51 -3.58
N LYS A 46 -7.89 2.03 -2.41
CA LYS A 46 -7.45 2.53 -1.10
C LYS A 46 -5.93 2.37 -0.93
N GLY A 47 -5.38 1.18 -1.23
CA GLY A 47 -3.95 0.90 -1.14
C GLY A 47 -3.11 1.79 -2.07
N GLN A 48 -3.56 1.99 -3.32
CA GLN A 48 -2.92 2.92 -4.25
C GLN A 48 -2.91 4.37 -3.74
N SER A 49 -4.02 4.82 -3.16
CA SER A 49 -4.12 6.15 -2.58
C SER A 49 -3.17 6.33 -1.39
N MET A 50 -3.10 5.34 -0.49
CA MET A 50 -2.18 5.35 0.65
C MET A 50 -0.72 5.39 0.18
N HIS A 51 -0.35 4.59 -0.83
CA HIS A 51 0.99 4.61 -1.40
C HIS A 51 1.36 5.97 -1.98
N ARG A 52 0.48 6.58 -2.78
CA ARG A 52 0.71 7.92 -3.33
C ARG A 52 0.89 8.96 -2.23
N LYS A 53 0.09 8.89 -1.16
CA LYS A 53 0.23 9.77 0.01
C LYS A 53 1.55 9.53 0.74
N ALA A 54 1.96 8.29 0.94
CA ALA A 54 3.23 7.94 1.58
C ALA A 54 4.42 8.47 0.76
N MET A 55 4.39 8.29 -0.57
CA MET A 55 5.42 8.80 -1.46
C MET A 55 5.49 10.33 -1.47
N ARG A 56 4.35 11.02 -1.50
CA ARG A 56 4.30 12.48 -1.39
C ARG A 56 4.86 12.97 -0.06
N GLN A 57 4.53 12.31 1.05
CA GLN A 57 5.07 12.66 2.36
C GLN A 57 6.58 12.41 2.44
N LYS A 58 7.07 11.28 1.92
CA LYS A 58 8.50 11.01 1.80
C LYS A 58 9.21 12.06 0.95
N ALA A 59 8.67 12.39 -0.22
CA ALA A 59 9.21 13.43 -1.08
C ALA A 59 9.23 14.80 -0.37
N LYS A 60 8.15 15.17 0.33
CA LYS A 60 8.10 16.40 1.12
C LYS A 60 9.14 16.41 2.24
N ALA A 61 9.32 15.30 2.94
CA ALA A 61 10.34 15.18 4.00
C ALA A 61 11.76 15.31 3.44
N LEU A 62 12.03 14.76 2.25
CA LEU A 62 13.32 14.88 1.56
C LEU A 62 13.58 16.29 1.02
N LEU A 63 12.53 17.03 0.66
CA LEU A 63 12.62 18.42 0.15
C LEU A 63 12.74 19.47 1.26
N VAL A 64 12.64 19.09 2.54
CA VAL A 64 12.90 20.00 3.67
C VAL A 64 14.11 19.47 4.46
N PRO A 65 15.34 19.63 3.96
CA PRO A 65 16.51 19.38 4.77
C PRO A 65 16.69 20.57 5.72
N GLY A 66 16.47 20.36 7.01
CA GLY A 66 17.03 21.19 8.08
C GLY A 66 16.47 22.61 8.20
N LYS A 67 15.88 22.88 9.36
CA LYS A 67 15.83 24.22 9.93
C LYS A 67 17.18 24.55 10.55
#